data_AF-A0A849TRP7-F1
#
_entry.id   AF-A0A849TRP7-F1
#
_cell.length_a   1.000
_cell.length_b   1.000
_cell.length_c   1.000
_cell.angle_alpha   90.00
_cell.angle_beta   90.00
_cell.angle_gamma   90.00
#
_symmetry.space_group_name_H-M   'P 1'
#
loop_
_entity.id
_entity.type
_entity.pdbx_description
1 polymer ?
#
loop_
_entity_poly.entity_id
_entity_poly.type
_entity_poly.pdbx_seq_one_letter_code
_entity_poly.pdbx_strand_id
1 'polypeptide(L)'
;MTAKQVDLVVSRLRPQFWLSQNKDAGNGGPGATRFGGAPDLPKGIAWPIRPASTNIEKITQQWKDSHGWIIQQLQHALPFEFFGQIDLAEAARSWTHVAGLPTSGRLLFFWDGALGYLEKGTHTCHVIFDETPVAELARMDLPAQFAEMEAWWREPDPKQIEHFKTMARTLDAAGQTEAANAMREAARKSEMPDPKSIKPFVYPARAMRLVPLWVLPKQNAVELTLDKELTAFADGDDTREHYSLLTSNDIGPFTSDRSNMRRSQDWLTLQSRESRFMGPPGPEQDDPRFDALDQSQLPPFPLNSAQIAESARKATEWQLLPQVSIADLSLLQTEGTVYFMIRKDDLAKRDFSRVFASYQQT
;
A
#
# COMPACT_ATOMS: atom_id res chain seq x y z
N MET A 1 -5.33 -26.12 -20.59
CA MET A 1 -4.69 -25.14 -21.49
C MET A 1 -4.04 -25.84 -22.67
N THR A 2 -4.12 -25.28 -23.87
CA THR A 2 -3.39 -25.73 -25.06
C THR A 2 -1.95 -25.24 -25.05
N ALA A 3 -1.06 -25.80 -25.89
CA ALA A 3 0.32 -25.33 -26.01
C ALA A 3 0.40 -23.83 -26.34
N LYS A 4 -0.42 -23.36 -27.30
CA LYS A 4 -0.51 -21.93 -27.65
C LYS A 4 -0.92 -21.05 -26.47
N GLN A 5 -1.83 -21.51 -25.62
CA GLN A 5 -2.25 -20.78 -24.42
C GLN A 5 -1.13 -20.72 -23.36
N VAL A 6 -0.34 -21.78 -23.23
CA VAL A 6 0.82 -21.80 -22.34
C VAL A 6 1.89 -20.82 -22.84
N ASP A 7 2.21 -20.84 -24.13
CA ASP A 7 3.18 -19.91 -24.73
C ASP A 7 2.75 -18.44 -24.55
N LEU A 8 1.45 -18.16 -24.75
CA LEU A 8 0.88 -16.83 -24.48
C LEU A 8 1.16 -16.39 -23.05
N VAL A 9 0.78 -17.21 -22.06
CA VAL A 9 0.97 -16.91 -20.63
C VAL A 9 2.44 -16.70 -20.28
N VAL A 10 3.31 -17.64 -20.67
CA VAL A 10 4.75 -17.58 -20.35
C VAL A 10 5.39 -16.32 -20.96
N SER A 11 5.01 -15.94 -22.17
CA SER A 11 5.52 -14.74 -22.86
C SER A 11 5.05 -13.42 -22.25
N ARG A 12 4.13 -13.45 -21.27
CA ARG A 12 3.58 -12.26 -20.59
C ARG A 12 3.91 -12.21 -19.10
N LEU A 13 4.70 -13.14 -18.61
CA LEU A 13 5.26 -13.06 -17.27
C LEU A 13 6.13 -11.80 -17.12
N ARG A 14 5.97 -11.11 -16.00
CA ARG A 14 6.72 -9.92 -15.62
C ARG A 14 7.54 -10.19 -14.36
N PRO A 15 8.78 -9.69 -14.29
CA PRO A 15 9.58 -9.81 -13.09
C PRO A 15 9.04 -8.88 -12.01
N GLN A 16 8.94 -9.38 -10.78
CA GLN A 16 8.49 -8.63 -9.61
C GLN A 16 9.09 -9.25 -8.34
N PHE A 17 9.28 -8.48 -7.29
CA PHE A 17 9.63 -9.01 -5.98
C PHE A 17 8.40 -9.15 -5.08
N TRP A 18 8.32 -10.25 -4.33
CA TRP A 18 7.52 -10.31 -3.12
C TRP A 18 8.36 -9.82 -1.94
N LEU A 19 7.76 -8.92 -1.15
CA LEU A 19 8.29 -8.49 0.14
C LEU A 19 7.88 -9.51 1.21
N SER A 20 8.75 -10.49 1.45
CA SER A 20 8.48 -11.59 2.39
C SER A 20 9.10 -11.29 3.76
N GLN A 21 8.42 -11.66 4.85
CA GLN A 21 8.99 -11.49 6.19
C GLN A 21 10.24 -12.37 6.35
N ASN A 22 11.32 -11.79 6.85
CA ASN A 22 12.53 -12.51 7.22
C ASN A 22 12.50 -12.84 8.72
N LYS A 23 11.83 -13.95 9.07
CA LYS A 23 11.58 -14.35 10.47
C LYS A 23 12.85 -14.57 11.29
N ASP A 24 13.95 -14.93 10.64
CA ASP A 24 15.23 -15.20 11.30
C ASP A 24 16.02 -13.92 11.63
N ALA A 25 15.62 -12.76 11.08
CA ALA A 25 16.36 -11.50 11.17
C ALA A 25 15.79 -10.50 12.19
N GLY A 26 14.77 -10.87 12.97
CA GLY A 26 14.15 -9.98 13.97
C GLY A 26 13.69 -8.65 13.37
N ASN A 27 14.27 -7.54 13.84
CA ASN A 27 13.97 -6.18 13.35
C ASN A 27 14.86 -5.73 12.17
N GLY A 28 15.78 -6.57 11.70
CA GLY A 28 16.70 -6.27 10.62
C GLY A 28 17.88 -5.40 11.07
N GLY A 29 19.07 -5.72 10.56
CA GLY A 29 20.28 -4.91 10.77
C GLY A 29 20.19 -3.53 10.10
N PRO A 30 21.10 -2.60 10.43
CA PRO A 30 21.16 -1.30 9.77
C PRO A 30 21.24 -1.42 8.25
N GLY A 31 20.45 -0.62 7.53
CA GLY A 31 20.40 -0.58 6.07
C GLY A 31 19.56 -1.69 5.42
N ALA A 32 19.22 -2.76 6.16
CA ALA A 32 18.48 -3.89 5.59
C ALA A 32 17.02 -3.55 5.22
N THR A 33 16.47 -4.31 4.26
CA THR A 33 15.05 -4.23 3.88
C THR A 33 14.15 -4.52 5.08
N ARG A 34 13.20 -3.63 5.36
CA ARG A 34 12.24 -3.78 6.47
C ARG A 34 10.98 -2.94 6.29
N PHE A 35 9.96 -3.30 7.05
CA PHE A 35 8.78 -2.46 7.28
C PHE A 35 8.84 -1.81 8.66
N GLY A 36 8.23 -0.63 8.77
CA GLY A 36 7.98 0.06 10.04
C GLY A 36 9.21 0.38 10.90
N GLY A 37 8.93 0.79 12.13
CA GLY A 37 9.92 1.29 13.08
C GLY A 37 10.37 2.71 12.75
N ALA A 38 11.68 2.92 12.80
CA ALA A 38 12.33 4.18 12.41
C ALA A 38 13.32 3.91 11.27
N PRO A 39 13.60 4.88 10.38
CA PRO A 39 14.54 4.73 9.27
C PRO A 39 15.99 4.59 9.74
N ASP A 40 16.84 3.94 8.94
CA ASP A 40 18.30 4.02 9.10
C ASP A 40 18.87 5.07 8.15
N LEU A 41 19.36 6.16 8.72
CA LEU A 41 19.93 7.30 8.01
C LEU A 41 21.24 7.74 8.67
N PRO A 42 22.06 8.54 7.98
CA PRO A 42 23.18 9.24 8.60
C PRO A 42 22.72 10.09 9.79
N LYS A 43 23.59 10.27 10.78
CA LYS A 43 23.33 11.19 11.87
C LYS A 43 23.13 12.62 11.34
N GLY A 44 22.13 13.31 11.88
CA GLY A 44 21.83 14.72 11.55
C GLY A 44 20.85 14.91 10.39
N ILE A 45 20.41 13.85 9.71
CA ILE A 45 19.29 13.96 8.76
C ILE A 45 18.00 14.21 9.52
N ALA A 46 17.24 15.23 9.09
CA ALA A 46 15.95 15.55 9.66
C ALA A 46 14.88 14.54 9.23
N TRP A 47 13.96 14.23 10.13
CA TRP A 47 12.79 13.42 9.79
C TRP A 47 11.88 14.19 8.82
N PRO A 48 11.39 13.58 7.71
CA PRO A 48 10.50 14.27 6.77
C PRO A 48 9.22 14.77 7.43
N ILE A 49 8.93 16.05 7.31
CA ILE A 49 7.74 16.67 7.89
C ILE A 49 6.69 16.92 6.80
N ARG A 50 5.48 16.45 7.06
CA ARG A 50 4.27 16.82 6.33
C ARG A 50 3.78 18.19 6.83
N PRO A 51 3.60 19.19 5.94
CA PRO A 51 2.97 20.46 6.30
C PRO A 51 1.52 20.29 6.73
N ALA A 52 1.02 21.21 7.57
CA ALA A 52 -0.40 21.31 7.87
C ALA A 52 -1.23 21.44 6.56
N SER A 53 -2.38 20.77 6.50
CA SER A 53 -3.24 20.83 5.31
C SER A 53 -3.86 22.22 5.18
N THR A 54 -3.91 22.73 3.95
CA THR A 54 -4.57 24.00 3.63
C THR A 54 -6.07 23.85 3.34
N ASN A 55 -6.58 22.60 3.35
CA ASN A 55 -7.94 22.26 2.91
C ASN A 55 -8.79 21.65 4.02
N ILE A 56 -8.51 21.99 5.29
CA ILE A 56 -9.14 21.37 6.47
C ILE A 56 -10.66 21.51 6.44
N GLU A 57 -11.19 22.67 6.04
CA GLU A 57 -12.64 22.91 5.99
C GLU A 57 -13.31 21.95 5.00
N LYS A 58 -12.71 21.78 3.81
CA LYS A 58 -13.19 20.86 2.78
C LYS A 58 -13.14 19.41 3.26
N ILE A 59 -12.03 19.00 3.90
CA ILE A 59 -11.84 17.65 4.42
C ILE A 59 -12.87 17.36 5.53
N THR A 60 -13.06 18.30 6.45
CA THR A 60 -14.04 18.19 7.56
C THR A 60 -15.46 18.04 7.00
N GLN A 61 -15.82 18.84 5.99
CA GLN A 61 -17.10 18.75 5.31
C GLN A 61 -17.30 17.38 4.63
N GLN A 62 -16.27 16.86 3.97
CA GLN A 62 -16.32 15.56 3.28
C GLN A 62 -16.52 14.41 4.27
N TRP A 63 -15.89 14.48 5.43
CA TRP A 63 -15.95 13.43 6.46
C TRP A 63 -17.06 13.62 7.50
N LYS A 64 -17.84 14.70 7.41
CA LYS A 64 -18.98 15.01 8.29
C LYS A 64 -18.65 14.78 9.78
N ASP A 65 -17.48 15.26 10.21
CA ASP A 65 -16.94 15.09 11.57
C ASP A 65 -16.63 13.64 12.02
N SER A 66 -16.57 12.68 11.10
CA SER A 66 -16.07 11.33 11.42
C SER A 66 -14.54 11.37 11.49
N HIS A 67 -13.95 10.67 12.47
CA HIS A 67 -12.49 10.59 12.71
C HIS A 67 -11.85 11.92 13.15
N GLY A 68 -12.34 12.51 14.25
CA GLY A 68 -11.84 13.79 14.77
C GLY A 68 -10.32 13.84 14.98
N TRP A 69 -9.70 12.73 15.37
CA TRP A 69 -8.25 12.64 15.54
C TRP A 69 -7.46 12.79 14.22
N ILE A 70 -8.00 12.33 13.08
CA ILE A 70 -7.36 12.52 11.76
C ILE A 70 -7.42 13.99 11.38
N ILE A 71 -8.59 14.62 11.54
CA ILE A 71 -8.76 16.06 11.28
C ILE A 71 -7.80 16.87 12.17
N GLN A 72 -7.71 16.52 13.45
CA GLN A 72 -6.77 17.14 14.38
C GLN A 72 -5.34 17.02 13.86
N GLN A 73 -4.89 15.82 13.45
CA GLN A 73 -3.55 15.63 12.91
C GLN A 73 -3.28 16.52 11.69
N LEU A 74 -4.23 16.59 10.76
CA LEU A 74 -4.07 17.37 9.51
C LEU A 74 -3.85 18.87 9.75
N GLN A 75 -4.33 19.42 10.88
CA GLN A 75 -4.14 20.83 11.25
C GLN A 75 -2.71 21.19 11.65
N HIS A 76 -1.88 20.20 11.98
CA HIS A 76 -0.50 20.40 12.42
C HIS A 76 0.50 20.00 11.34
N ALA A 77 1.70 20.58 11.40
CA ALA A 77 2.84 20.04 10.68
C ALA A 77 3.39 18.85 11.47
N LEU A 78 3.31 17.65 10.90
CA LEU A 78 3.63 16.39 11.59
C LEU A 78 4.65 15.58 10.80
N PRO A 79 5.45 14.71 11.45
CA PRO A 79 6.31 13.77 10.74
C PRO A 79 5.49 12.86 9.81
N PHE A 80 6.00 12.59 8.61
CA PHE A 80 5.49 11.46 7.83
C PHE A 80 5.78 10.15 8.58
N GLU A 81 4.92 9.16 8.42
CA GLU A 81 5.13 7.85 9.03
C GLU A 81 6.17 7.06 8.23
N PHE A 82 7.09 6.39 8.93
CA PHE A 82 8.06 5.54 8.26
C PHE A 82 7.39 4.23 7.83
N PHE A 83 7.23 4.08 6.52
CA PHE A 83 6.57 2.94 5.89
C PHE A 83 7.51 1.73 5.82
N GLY A 84 8.75 1.98 5.42
CA GLY A 84 9.79 0.96 5.34
C GLY A 84 10.98 1.41 4.52
N GLN A 85 11.97 0.54 4.39
CA GLN A 85 13.12 0.75 3.52
C GLN A 85 13.45 -0.51 2.74
N ILE A 86 14.08 -0.35 1.58
CA ILE A 86 14.50 -1.42 0.69
C ILE A 86 15.99 -1.25 0.38
N ASP A 87 16.77 -2.30 0.69
CA ASP A 87 18.18 -2.40 0.31
C ASP A 87 18.28 -2.72 -1.19
N LEU A 88 18.83 -1.78 -1.97
CA LEU A 88 18.96 -1.94 -3.41
C LEU A 88 20.06 -2.93 -3.79
N ALA A 89 21.04 -3.17 -2.91
CA ALA A 89 22.04 -4.21 -3.13
C ALA A 89 21.43 -5.62 -2.99
N GLU A 90 20.41 -5.79 -2.14
CA GLU A 90 19.61 -7.02 -2.08
C GLU A 90 18.86 -7.23 -3.40
N ALA A 91 18.17 -6.20 -3.88
CA ALA A 91 17.40 -6.25 -5.13
C ALA A 91 18.30 -6.57 -6.34
N ALA A 92 19.50 -5.95 -6.40
CA ALA A 92 20.45 -6.10 -7.50
C ALA A 92 20.97 -7.54 -7.70
N ARG A 93 20.78 -8.43 -6.70
CA ARG A 93 21.07 -9.86 -6.85
C ARG A 93 20.21 -10.55 -7.91
N SER A 94 19.06 -9.97 -8.27
CA SER A 94 18.19 -10.43 -9.35
C SER A 94 18.09 -9.36 -10.43
N TRP A 95 19.11 -9.27 -11.28
CA TRP A 95 19.27 -8.21 -12.29
C TRP A 95 18.07 -8.06 -13.25
N THR A 96 17.36 -9.15 -13.56
CA THR A 96 16.14 -9.12 -14.40
C THR A 96 14.97 -8.38 -13.76
N HIS A 97 14.98 -8.21 -12.43
CA HIS A 97 13.87 -7.68 -11.64
C HIS A 97 14.05 -6.22 -11.22
N VAL A 98 15.23 -5.64 -11.48
CA VAL A 98 15.62 -4.29 -11.02
C VAL A 98 15.82 -3.30 -12.16
N ALA A 99 15.18 -3.52 -13.31
CA ALA A 99 15.35 -2.64 -14.47
C ALA A 99 15.11 -1.16 -14.10
N GLY A 100 16.16 -0.34 -14.23
CA GLY A 100 16.14 1.11 -13.93
C GLY A 100 16.46 1.49 -12.49
N LEU A 101 16.51 0.55 -11.54
CA LEU A 101 16.89 0.86 -10.15
C LEU A 101 18.41 1.06 -10.02
N PRO A 102 18.87 1.90 -9.07
CA PRO A 102 20.25 1.85 -8.60
C PRO A 102 20.60 0.46 -8.05
N THR A 103 21.87 0.05 -8.16
CA THR A 103 22.35 -1.28 -7.75
C THR A 103 22.85 -1.32 -6.29
N SER A 104 22.85 -0.18 -5.61
CA SER A 104 23.34 0.00 -4.25
C SER A 104 22.62 1.15 -3.58
N GLY A 105 22.84 1.32 -2.28
CA GLY A 105 22.10 2.26 -1.46
C GLY A 105 20.73 1.70 -1.08
N ARG A 106 19.81 2.58 -0.69
CA ARG A 106 18.48 2.19 -0.25
C ARG A 106 17.42 3.20 -0.64
N LEU A 107 16.20 2.73 -0.76
CA LEU A 107 15.02 3.60 -0.81
C LEU A 107 14.32 3.55 0.54
N LEU A 108 14.05 4.71 1.12
CA LEU A 108 13.26 4.87 2.33
C LEU A 108 11.91 5.49 1.96
N PHE A 109 10.83 4.85 2.37
CA PHE A 109 9.47 5.23 2.06
C PHE A 109 8.80 5.79 3.30
N PHE A 110 8.20 6.96 3.14
CA PHE A 110 7.41 7.62 4.15
C PHE A 110 6.03 7.90 3.57
N TRP A 111 4.99 7.70 4.38
CA TRP A 111 3.61 7.87 3.96
C TRP A 111 2.83 8.64 5.02
N ASP A 112 1.81 9.36 4.58
CA ASP A 112 0.90 10.08 5.44
C ASP A 112 -0.36 9.23 5.67
N GLY A 113 -0.44 8.54 6.80
CA GLY A 113 -1.61 7.77 7.19
C GLY A 113 -2.79 8.63 7.66
N ALA A 114 -2.73 9.96 7.59
CA ALA A 114 -3.88 10.82 7.82
C ALA A 114 -4.47 11.33 6.49
N LEU A 115 -3.64 11.96 5.65
CA LEU A 115 -4.09 12.50 4.35
C LEU A 115 -4.13 11.45 3.25
N GLY A 116 -3.27 10.44 3.29
CA GLY A 116 -3.13 9.44 2.23
C GLY A 116 -4.37 8.56 2.05
N TYR A 117 -5.24 8.46 3.07
CA TYR A 117 -6.56 7.83 2.96
C TYR A 117 -7.58 8.69 2.19
N LEU A 118 -7.34 9.99 2.09
CA LEU A 118 -8.24 11.01 1.53
C LEU A 118 -7.83 11.43 0.14
N GLU A 119 -6.54 11.63 -0.04
CA GLU A 119 -5.94 12.20 -1.22
C GLU A 119 -4.89 11.25 -1.79
N LYS A 120 -4.65 11.39 -3.09
CA LYS A 120 -3.58 10.69 -3.81
C LYS A 120 -2.65 11.77 -4.35
N GLY A 121 -1.35 11.51 -4.40
CA GLY A 121 -0.43 12.55 -4.85
C GLY A 121 0.98 12.41 -4.35
N THR A 122 1.85 13.27 -4.88
CA THR A 122 3.24 13.40 -4.44
C THR A 122 3.35 14.00 -3.04
N HIS A 123 2.37 14.77 -2.58
CA HIS A 123 2.35 15.41 -1.26
C HIS A 123 1.93 14.46 -0.12
N THR A 124 1.41 13.27 -0.44
CA THR A 124 0.97 12.26 0.55
C THR A 124 2.08 11.29 0.95
N CYS A 125 3.28 11.45 0.37
CA CYS A 125 4.41 10.60 0.66
C CYS A 125 5.73 11.36 0.54
N HIS A 126 6.80 10.72 0.99
CA HIS A 126 8.16 11.19 0.79
C HIS A 126 9.06 9.97 0.57
N VAL A 127 9.97 10.05 -0.41
CA VAL A 127 10.92 8.97 -0.70
C VAL A 127 12.33 9.52 -0.71
N ILE A 128 13.20 8.91 0.09
CA ILE A 128 14.62 9.24 0.14
C ILE A 128 15.40 8.12 -0.52
N PHE A 129 16.29 8.47 -1.45
CA PHE A 129 17.35 7.61 -1.92
C PHE A 129 18.64 7.96 -1.16
N ASP A 130 19.16 7.00 -0.39
CA ASP A 130 20.36 7.17 0.44
C ASP A 130 21.46 6.19 0.02
N GLU A 131 22.64 6.74 -0.28
CA GLU A 131 23.83 5.99 -0.70
C GLU A 131 24.87 5.86 0.43
N THR A 132 24.56 6.34 1.63
CA THR A 132 25.49 6.30 2.76
C THR A 132 25.90 4.85 3.06
N PRO A 133 27.19 4.57 3.32
CA PRO A 133 27.65 3.24 3.72
C PRO A 133 26.96 2.72 4.98
N VAL A 134 26.72 1.40 5.05
CA VAL A 134 26.02 0.76 6.19
C VAL A 134 26.68 1.06 7.54
N ALA A 135 28.01 1.18 7.56
CA ALA A 135 28.78 1.46 8.77
C ALA A 135 28.54 2.85 9.38
N GLU A 136 28.02 3.80 8.60
CA GLU A 136 27.78 5.18 9.02
C GLU A 136 26.31 5.44 9.43
N LEU A 137 25.48 4.40 9.34
CA LEU A 137 24.07 4.50 9.65
C LEU A 137 23.79 4.41 11.14
N ALA A 138 22.79 5.15 11.55
CA ALA A 138 22.12 4.95 12.81
C ALA A 138 20.61 4.83 12.59
N ARG A 139 19.96 4.00 13.39
CA ARG A 139 18.51 4.03 13.48
C ARG A 139 18.11 5.33 14.17
N MET A 140 17.22 6.09 13.54
CA MET A 140 16.73 7.34 14.12
C MET A 140 15.83 7.09 15.33
N ASP A 141 15.78 8.05 16.24
CA ASP A 141 14.74 8.09 17.27
C ASP A 141 13.40 8.51 16.65
N LEU A 142 12.31 8.00 17.21
CA LEU A 142 10.98 8.43 16.82
C LEU A 142 10.75 9.90 17.26
N PRO A 143 10.28 10.78 16.37
CA PRO A 143 9.85 12.14 16.72
C PRO A 143 8.84 12.16 17.87
N ALA A 144 9.00 13.11 18.79
CA ALA A 144 8.12 13.28 19.96
C ALA A 144 6.65 13.52 19.57
N GLN A 145 6.42 14.12 18.40
CA GLN A 145 5.09 14.38 17.85
C GLN A 145 4.25 13.10 17.67
N PHE A 146 4.88 11.92 17.50
CA PHE A 146 4.13 10.67 17.45
C PHE A 146 3.44 10.32 18.78
N ALA A 147 3.95 10.81 19.91
CA ALA A 147 3.29 10.66 21.21
C ALA A 147 2.07 11.59 21.33
N GLU A 148 2.15 12.80 20.76
CA GLU A 148 1.00 13.73 20.68
C GLU A 148 -0.09 13.16 19.77
N MET A 149 0.28 12.63 18.61
CA MET A 149 -0.63 11.93 17.70
C MET A 149 -1.34 10.77 18.39
N GLU A 150 -0.63 9.99 19.20
CA GLU A 150 -1.20 8.90 19.99
C GLU A 150 -2.16 9.42 21.07
N ALA A 151 -1.83 10.53 21.73
CA ALA A 151 -2.73 11.15 22.70
C ALA A 151 -4.07 11.58 22.05
N TRP A 152 -4.02 12.22 20.87
CA TRP A 152 -5.24 12.61 20.14
C TRP A 152 -6.06 11.42 19.66
N TRP A 153 -5.39 10.36 19.18
CA TRP A 153 -6.09 9.13 18.76
C TRP A 153 -6.78 8.42 19.93
N ARG A 154 -6.21 8.49 21.14
CA ARG A 154 -6.78 7.91 22.34
C ARG A 154 -7.82 8.80 23.01
N GLU A 155 -7.99 10.04 22.56
CA GLU A 155 -9.00 10.92 23.12
C GLU A 155 -10.40 10.43 22.71
N PRO A 156 -11.33 10.23 23.66
CA PRO A 156 -12.69 9.83 23.33
C PRO A 156 -13.35 10.87 22.41
N ASP A 157 -13.82 10.45 21.24
CA ASP A 157 -14.54 11.33 20.30
C ASP A 157 -16.04 11.33 20.63
N PRO A 158 -16.59 12.41 21.22
CA PRO A 158 -17.99 12.44 21.64
C PRO A 158 -18.96 12.31 20.47
N LYS A 159 -18.59 12.78 19.28
CA LYS A 159 -19.44 12.69 18.08
C LYS A 159 -19.52 11.25 17.60
N GLN A 160 -18.39 10.53 17.59
CA GLN A 160 -18.36 9.12 17.22
C GLN A 160 -19.12 8.25 18.23
N ILE A 161 -18.94 8.52 19.53
CA ILE A 161 -19.66 7.83 20.61
C ILE A 161 -21.18 7.99 20.46
N GLU A 162 -21.66 9.22 20.24
CA GLU A 162 -23.08 9.49 20.05
C GLU A 162 -23.62 8.91 18.73
N HIS A 163 -22.80 8.85 17.68
CA HIS A 163 -23.14 8.17 16.44
C HIS A 163 -23.41 6.68 16.67
N PHE A 164 -22.50 5.96 17.34
CA PHE A 164 -22.69 4.55 17.67
C PHE A 164 -23.91 4.32 18.58
N LYS A 165 -24.14 5.16 19.59
CA LYS A 165 -25.34 5.10 20.44
C LYS A 165 -26.62 5.31 19.64
N THR A 166 -26.60 6.20 18.65
CA THR A 166 -27.74 6.45 17.78
C THR A 166 -28.00 5.26 16.85
N MET A 167 -26.97 4.71 16.20
CA MET A 167 -27.08 3.49 15.40
C MET A 167 -27.62 2.32 16.22
N ALA A 168 -27.13 2.12 17.44
CA ALA A 168 -27.62 1.08 18.35
C ALA A 168 -29.14 1.21 18.59
N ARG A 169 -29.63 2.42 18.88
CA ARG A 169 -31.06 2.68 19.08
C ARG A 169 -31.88 2.38 17.82
N THR A 170 -31.39 2.77 16.65
CA THR A 170 -32.07 2.51 15.37
C THR A 170 -32.13 1.01 15.05
N LEU A 171 -31.04 0.27 15.27
CA LEU A 171 -30.97 -1.17 15.02
C LEU A 171 -31.88 -1.96 15.98
N ASP A 172 -31.93 -1.56 17.25
CA ASP A 172 -32.86 -2.11 18.23
C ASP A 172 -34.32 -1.93 17.80
N ALA A 173 -34.69 -0.72 17.37
CA ALA A 173 -36.03 -0.43 16.88
C ALA A 173 -36.41 -1.24 15.63
N ALA A 174 -35.40 -1.66 14.84
CA ALA A 174 -35.57 -2.55 13.70
C ALA A 174 -35.52 -4.06 14.05
N GLY A 175 -35.41 -4.42 15.34
CA GLY A 175 -35.33 -5.80 15.79
C GLY A 175 -33.98 -6.48 15.57
N GLN A 176 -32.92 -5.72 15.22
CA GLN A 176 -31.58 -6.22 14.96
C GLN A 176 -30.71 -6.21 16.23
N THR A 177 -31.08 -7.01 17.22
CA THR A 177 -30.48 -6.96 18.58
C THR A 177 -28.98 -7.22 18.61
N GLU A 178 -28.46 -8.16 17.81
CA GLU A 178 -27.03 -8.48 17.78
C GLU A 178 -26.20 -7.30 17.24
N ALA A 179 -26.63 -6.71 16.12
CA ALA A 179 -25.99 -5.55 15.53
C ALA A 179 -26.06 -4.32 16.47
N ALA A 180 -27.19 -4.12 17.15
CA ALA A 180 -27.33 -3.06 18.13
C ALA A 180 -26.38 -3.22 19.33
N ASN A 181 -26.21 -4.45 19.82
CA ASN A 181 -25.24 -4.75 20.88
C ASN A 181 -23.79 -4.52 20.43
N ALA A 182 -23.45 -4.85 19.18
CA ALA A 182 -22.14 -4.54 18.61
C ALA A 182 -21.88 -3.03 18.59
N MET A 183 -22.88 -2.22 18.20
CA MET A 183 -22.76 -0.75 18.22
C MET A 183 -22.63 -0.18 19.64
N ARG A 184 -23.34 -0.73 20.63
CA ARG A 184 -23.18 -0.34 22.05
C ARG A 184 -21.76 -0.62 22.55
N GLU A 185 -21.23 -1.79 22.22
CA GLU A 185 -19.88 -2.17 22.60
C GLU A 185 -18.83 -1.28 21.90
N ALA A 186 -19.05 -0.91 20.64
CA ALA A 186 -18.22 0.06 19.93
C ALA A 186 -18.23 1.44 20.62
N ALA A 187 -19.40 1.93 21.04
CA ALA A 187 -19.53 3.17 21.82
C ALA A 187 -18.75 3.08 23.15
N ARG A 188 -18.94 1.99 23.92
CA ARG A 188 -18.26 1.76 25.19
C ARG A 188 -16.73 1.72 25.04
N LYS A 189 -16.22 1.04 24.00
CA LYS A 189 -14.78 1.00 23.69
C LYS A 189 -14.24 2.36 23.27
N SER A 190 -15.06 3.19 22.63
CA SER A 190 -14.67 4.56 22.24
C SER A 190 -14.68 5.51 23.43
N GLU A 191 -15.55 5.31 24.43
CA GLU A 191 -15.55 6.04 25.70
C GLU A 191 -14.35 5.69 26.58
N MET A 192 -13.92 4.41 26.55
CA MET A 192 -12.81 3.88 27.34
C MET A 192 -11.83 3.13 26.43
N PRO A 193 -11.01 3.85 25.66
CA PRO A 193 -10.08 3.24 24.72
C PRO A 193 -9.08 2.35 25.45
N ASP A 194 -8.94 1.11 24.99
CA ASP A 194 -7.99 0.15 25.56
C ASP A 194 -6.55 0.66 25.36
N PRO A 195 -5.74 0.82 26.43
CA PRO A 195 -4.35 1.21 26.31
C PRO A 195 -3.54 0.23 25.44
N LYS A 196 -3.97 -1.03 25.31
CA LYS A 196 -3.35 -2.06 24.49
C LYS A 196 -3.78 -2.04 23.02
N SER A 197 -4.75 -1.21 22.64
CA SER A 197 -5.11 -1.03 21.23
C SER A 197 -3.88 -0.63 20.44
N ILE A 198 -3.65 -1.34 19.33
CA ILE A 198 -2.59 -1.03 18.38
C ILE A 198 -3.04 0.23 17.62
N LYS A 199 -2.21 1.26 17.64
CA LYS A 199 -2.44 2.50 16.89
C LYS A 199 -2.32 2.29 15.38
N PRO A 200 -3.07 3.03 14.55
CA PRO A 200 -3.04 2.85 13.09
C PRO A 200 -1.84 3.51 12.40
N PHE A 201 -0.91 4.09 13.16
CA PHE A 201 0.29 4.77 12.70
C PHE A 201 1.51 4.38 13.53
N VAL A 202 2.71 4.60 12.97
CA VAL A 202 3.99 4.09 13.53
C VAL A 202 3.98 2.56 13.57
N TYR A 203 4.23 1.98 12.40
CA TYR A 203 4.15 0.54 12.18
C TYR A 203 5.26 -0.23 12.92
N PRO A 204 5.01 -1.48 13.33
CA PRO A 204 6.02 -2.30 13.99
C PRO A 204 7.20 -2.59 13.06
N ALA A 205 8.42 -2.49 13.60
CA ALA A 205 9.63 -2.86 12.87
C ALA A 205 9.62 -4.37 12.56
N ARG A 206 9.76 -4.72 11.28
CA ARG A 206 9.82 -6.11 10.81
C ARG A 206 10.87 -6.27 9.74
N ALA A 207 11.83 -7.17 9.95
CA ALA A 207 12.76 -7.55 8.90
C ALA A 207 12.00 -8.16 7.72
N MET A 208 12.30 -7.67 6.52
CA MET A 208 11.74 -8.16 5.27
C MET A 208 12.89 -8.62 4.37
N ARG A 209 12.55 -9.30 3.28
CA ARG A 209 13.47 -9.69 2.22
C ARG A 209 12.78 -9.68 0.87
N LEU A 210 13.55 -9.50 -0.19
CA LEU A 210 13.08 -9.54 -1.56
C LEU A 210 13.16 -10.96 -2.10
N VAL A 211 12.00 -11.52 -2.47
CA VAL A 211 11.89 -12.81 -3.14
C VAL A 211 11.54 -12.58 -4.60
N PRO A 212 12.43 -12.88 -5.57
CA PRO A 212 12.14 -12.67 -6.98
C PRO A 212 11.06 -13.64 -7.45
N LEU A 213 10.07 -13.11 -8.18
CA LEU A 213 8.94 -13.83 -8.75
C LEU A 213 8.76 -13.46 -10.22
N TRP A 214 8.06 -14.34 -10.95
CA TRP A 214 7.50 -14.05 -12.26
C TRP A 214 5.99 -14.08 -12.12
N VAL A 215 5.33 -12.99 -12.50
CA VAL A 215 3.88 -12.80 -12.28
C VAL A 215 3.17 -12.47 -13.58
N LEU A 216 1.92 -12.88 -13.71
CA LEU A 216 1.01 -12.31 -14.70
C LEU A 216 0.38 -11.02 -14.13
N PRO A 217 0.10 -10.02 -14.97
CA PRO A 217 -0.67 -8.85 -14.56
C PRO A 217 -2.09 -9.25 -14.08
N LYS A 218 -2.61 -8.60 -13.03
CA LYS A 218 -4.00 -8.81 -12.60
C LYS A 218 -4.99 -8.33 -13.69
N GLN A 219 -6.23 -8.81 -13.64
CA GLN A 219 -7.24 -8.56 -14.68
C GLN A 219 -7.54 -7.06 -14.89
N ASN A 220 -7.49 -6.27 -13.83
CA ASN A 220 -7.68 -4.82 -13.82
C ASN A 220 -6.38 -4.01 -14.03
N ALA A 221 -5.25 -4.67 -14.35
CA ALA A 221 -4.00 -3.98 -14.63
C ALA A 221 -3.96 -3.41 -16.06
N VAL A 222 -3.17 -2.36 -16.26
CA VAL A 222 -3.07 -1.64 -17.55
C VAL A 222 -2.66 -2.56 -18.72
N GLU A 223 -1.90 -3.62 -18.43
CA GLU A 223 -1.47 -4.57 -19.45
C GLU A 223 -2.66 -5.23 -20.16
N LEU A 224 -3.73 -5.53 -19.43
CA LEU A 224 -4.95 -6.14 -19.96
C LEU A 224 -5.81 -5.15 -20.75
N THR A 225 -5.56 -3.85 -20.62
CA THR A 225 -6.18 -2.84 -21.48
C THR A 225 -5.50 -2.80 -22.86
N LEU A 226 -4.21 -3.13 -22.94
CA LEU A 226 -3.40 -2.99 -24.15
C LEU A 226 -3.19 -4.31 -24.90
N ASP A 227 -3.18 -5.44 -24.20
CA ASP A 227 -2.90 -6.76 -24.77
C ASP A 227 -4.18 -7.58 -25.02
N LYS A 228 -4.77 -7.41 -26.20
CA LYS A 228 -6.02 -8.06 -26.60
C LYS A 228 -5.98 -9.60 -26.53
N GLU A 229 -4.82 -10.21 -26.79
CA GLU A 229 -4.71 -11.68 -26.73
C GLU A 229 -4.76 -12.15 -25.29
N LEU A 230 -4.05 -11.46 -24.39
CA LEU A 230 -4.09 -11.75 -22.96
C LEU A 230 -5.47 -11.44 -22.38
N THR A 231 -6.14 -10.35 -22.78
CA THR A 231 -7.52 -10.04 -22.38
C THR A 231 -8.49 -11.15 -22.80
N ALA A 232 -8.43 -11.58 -24.06
CA ALA A 232 -9.29 -12.65 -24.56
C ALA A 232 -9.07 -13.96 -23.79
N PHE A 233 -7.83 -14.24 -23.36
CA PHE A 233 -7.54 -15.38 -22.50
C PHE A 233 -8.06 -15.19 -21.06
N ALA A 234 -7.89 -14.00 -20.48
CA ALA A 234 -8.34 -13.68 -19.12
C ALA A 234 -9.87 -13.68 -18.98
N ASP A 235 -10.59 -13.26 -20.02
CA ASP A 235 -12.05 -13.13 -20.01
C ASP A 235 -12.78 -14.31 -20.69
N GLY A 236 -12.06 -15.20 -21.36
CA GLY A 236 -12.65 -16.31 -22.10
C GLY A 236 -13.35 -17.33 -21.20
N ASP A 237 -14.52 -17.82 -21.61
CA ASP A 237 -15.37 -18.72 -20.80
C ASP A 237 -14.61 -19.96 -20.29
N ASP A 238 -13.76 -20.56 -21.12
CA ASP A 238 -12.98 -21.77 -20.78
C ASP A 238 -11.61 -21.46 -20.12
N THR A 239 -11.20 -20.20 -20.07
CA THR A 239 -9.85 -19.78 -19.67
C THR A 239 -9.81 -18.83 -18.48
N ARG A 240 -10.95 -18.19 -18.15
CA ARG A 240 -11.07 -17.23 -17.05
C ARG A 240 -10.71 -17.83 -15.69
N GLU A 241 -11.16 -19.05 -15.40
CA GLU A 241 -10.82 -19.73 -14.14
C GLU A 241 -9.31 -20.01 -14.07
N HIS A 242 -8.71 -20.47 -15.17
CA HIS A 242 -7.26 -20.69 -15.26
C HIS A 242 -6.48 -19.39 -15.03
N TYR A 243 -6.89 -18.29 -15.66
CA TYR A 243 -6.25 -16.99 -15.49
C TYR A 243 -6.37 -16.50 -14.05
N SER A 244 -7.57 -16.56 -13.48
CA SER A 244 -7.83 -16.21 -12.08
C SER A 244 -6.91 -16.99 -11.14
N LEU A 245 -6.77 -18.31 -11.31
CA LEU A 245 -5.86 -19.14 -10.52
C LEU A 245 -4.37 -18.80 -10.70
N LEU A 246 -3.96 -18.39 -11.91
CA LEU A 246 -2.58 -17.97 -12.19
C LEU A 246 -2.26 -16.59 -11.61
N THR A 247 -3.27 -15.74 -11.40
CA THR A 247 -3.13 -14.37 -10.85
C THR A 247 -3.54 -14.24 -9.38
N SER A 248 -4.24 -15.23 -8.81
CA SER A 248 -4.64 -15.21 -7.41
C SER A 248 -3.43 -15.48 -6.53
N ASN A 249 -3.02 -14.44 -5.80
CA ASN A 249 -1.90 -14.51 -4.85
C ASN A 249 -2.18 -15.47 -3.67
N ASP A 250 -3.41 -15.96 -3.52
CA ASP A 250 -3.84 -16.86 -2.44
C ASP A 250 -3.22 -18.26 -2.50
N ILE A 251 -2.70 -18.68 -3.66
CA ILE A 251 -2.27 -20.07 -3.87
C ILE A 251 -0.77 -20.19 -4.23
N GLY A 252 -0.11 -19.05 -4.38
CA GLY A 252 1.31 -18.97 -4.71
C GLY A 252 1.58 -19.29 -6.19
N PRO A 253 2.40 -18.50 -6.89
CA PRO A 253 2.96 -18.96 -8.15
C PRO A 253 3.91 -20.11 -7.80
N PHE A 254 3.52 -21.35 -8.12
CA PHE A 254 4.38 -22.54 -8.10
C PHE A 254 4.81 -23.11 -6.72
N THR A 255 3.89 -23.30 -5.77
CA THR A 255 4.13 -24.28 -4.69
C THR A 255 3.52 -25.64 -5.06
N SER A 256 4.30 -26.72 -5.01
CA SER A 256 3.88 -28.08 -5.40
C SER A 256 3.06 -28.81 -4.31
N ASP A 257 2.80 -28.16 -3.18
CA ASP A 257 2.13 -28.77 -2.04
C ASP A 257 0.61 -28.53 -2.07
N ARG A 258 -0.11 -29.50 -2.65
CA ARG A 258 -1.58 -29.54 -2.69
C ARG A 258 -2.26 -29.44 -1.32
N SER A 259 -1.58 -29.80 -0.23
CA SER A 259 -2.17 -29.75 1.12
C SER A 259 -2.29 -28.33 1.69
N ASN A 260 -1.54 -27.37 1.14
CA ASN A 260 -1.55 -25.96 1.52
C ASN A 260 -2.56 -25.11 0.73
N MET A 261 -3.09 -25.64 -0.39
CA MET A 261 -4.04 -24.92 -1.27
C MET A 261 -5.45 -24.78 -0.69
N ARG A 262 -5.80 -25.51 0.39
CA ARG A 262 -7.18 -25.59 0.93
C ARG A 262 -7.31 -25.29 2.43
N ARG A 263 -6.21 -25.07 3.15
CA ARG A 263 -6.32 -24.64 4.56
C ARG A 263 -6.66 -23.15 4.57
N SER A 264 -7.62 -22.78 5.41
CA SER A 264 -7.90 -21.40 5.82
C SER A 264 -6.59 -20.75 6.25
N GLN A 265 -5.89 -20.11 5.32
CA GLN A 265 -4.76 -19.29 5.67
C GLN A 265 -5.30 -18.14 6.53
N ASP A 266 -4.59 -17.84 7.62
CA ASP A 266 -4.90 -16.66 8.41
C ASP A 266 -4.96 -15.45 7.46
N TRP A 267 -5.99 -14.61 7.60
CA TRP A 267 -6.24 -13.50 6.69
C TRP A 267 -5.03 -12.57 6.56
N LEU A 268 -4.28 -12.36 7.66
CA LEU A 268 -3.02 -11.60 7.64
C LEU A 268 -1.94 -12.25 6.74
N THR A 269 -1.92 -13.59 6.65
CA THR A 269 -1.01 -14.30 5.74
C THR A 269 -1.35 -14.01 4.29
N LEU A 270 -2.65 -13.94 3.94
CA LEU A 270 -3.09 -13.56 2.59
C LEU A 270 -2.67 -12.12 2.28
N GLN A 271 -2.93 -11.20 3.20
CA GLN A 271 -2.56 -9.79 3.06
C GLN A 271 -1.04 -9.60 2.87
N SER A 272 -0.20 -10.37 3.58
CA SER A 272 1.26 -10.33 3.42
C SER A 272 1.76 -10.74 2.03
N ARG A 273 0.93 -11.47 1.27
CA ARG A 273 1.25 -11.86 -0.10
C ARG A 273 0.89 -10.78 -1.12
N GLU A 274 0.19 -9.71 -0.76
CA GLU A 274 -0.06 -8.59 -1.67
C GLU A 274 1.09 -7.59 -1.69
N SER A 275 1.98 -7.62 -0.69
CA SER A 275 3.15 -6.74 -0.59
C SER A 275 4.18 -7.03 -1.70
N ARG A 276 4.35 -6.13 -2.68
CA ARG A 276 5.26 -6.30 -3.83
C ARG A 276 6.22 -5.13 -3.98
N PHE A 277 7.31 -5.37 -4.71
CA PHE A 277 8.23 -4.34 -5.16
C PHE A 277 8.54 -4.54 -6.66
N MET A 278 8.46 -3.46 -7.44
CA MET A 278 8.58 -3.47 -8.91
C MET A 278 7.49 -4.28 -9.62
N GLY A 279 7.59 -4.43 -10.95
CA GLY A 279 6.64 -5.20 -11.76
C GLY A 279 5.28 -4.50 -11.95
N PRO A 280 4.25 -5.23 -12.42
CA PRO A 280 2.89 -4.70 -12.53
C PRO A 280 2.22 -4.59 -11.16
N PRO A 281 1.41 -3.54 -10.90
CA PRO A 281 0.59 -3.46 -9.69
C PRO A 281 -0.43 -4.59 -9.63
N GLY A 282 -0.86 -4.92 -8.42
CA GLY A 282 -2.03 -5.77 -8.17
C GLY A 282 -3.17 -4.94 -7.58
N PRO A 283 -3.97 -4.23 -8.40
CA PRO A 283 -4.88 -3.19 -7.93
C PRO A 283 -6.06 -3.73 -7.13
N GLU A 284 -6.51 -2.99 -6.11
CA GLU A 284 -7.74 -3.28 -5.35
C GLU A 284 -8.99 -2.76 -6.09
N GLN A 285 -8.84 -1.60 -6.74
CA GLN A 285 -9.89 -0.94 -7.53
C GLN A 285 -9.44 -0.88 -8.99
N ASP A 286 -9.10 0.30 -9.51
CA ASP A 286 -8.48 0.51 -10.81
C ASP A 286 -6.95 0.50 -10.71
N ASP A 287 -6.25 0.29 -11.83
CA ASP A 287 -4.79 0.33 -11.85
C ASP A 287 -4.24 1.67 -11.31
N PRO A 288 -3.39 1.66 -10.26
CA PRO A 288 -2.88 2.89 -9.63
C PRO A 288 -2.02 3.74 -10.57
N ARG A 289 -1.58 3.21 -11.72
CA ARG A 289 -0.94 4.02 -12.76
C ARG A 289 -1.88 5.03 -13.40
N PHE A 290 -3.19 4.76 -13.44
CA PHE A 290 -4.18 5.75 -13.88
C PHE A 290 -4.35 6.88 -12.86
N ASP A 291 -4.30 6.56 -11.56
CA ASP A 291 -4.33 7.58 -10.49
C ASP A 291 -3.17 8.58 -10.63
N ALA A 292 -1.99 8.09 -11.01
CA ALA A 292 -0.78 8.89 -11.17
C ALA A 292 -0.77 9.79 -12.42
N LEU A 293 -1.74 9.63 -13.33
CA LEU A 293 -1.87 10.53 -14.48
C LEU A 293 -2.33 11.92 -14.02
N ASP A 294 -1.87 12.94 -14.75
CA ASP A 294 -2.37 14.30 -14.57
C ASP A 294 -3.85 14.35 -14.97
N GLN A 295 -4.72 14.39 -13.95
CA GLN A 295 -6.18 14.39 -14.11
C GLN A 295 -6.68 15.59 -14.93
N SER A 296 -5.95 16.72 -14.95
CA SER A 296 -6.31 17.89 -15.75
C SER A 296 -6.09 17.68 -17.26
N GLN A 297 -5.28 16.68 -17.62
CA GLN A 297 -4.97 16.31 -19.01
C GLN A 297 -5.79 15.12 -19.50
N LEU A 298 -6.63 14.52 -18.63
CA LEU A 298 -7.49 13.42 -19.01
C LEU A 298 -8.75 13.94 -19.73
N PRO A 299 -9.22 13.24 -20.78
CA PRO A 299 -10.48 13.59 -21.43
C PRO A 299 -11.66 13.45 -20.45
N PRO A 300 -12.74 14.25 -20.61
CA PRO A 300 -13.92 14.12 -19.77
C PRO A 300 -14.61 12.77 -20.01
N PHE A 301 -15.17 12.20 -18.94
CA PHE A 301 -15.96 10.96 -18.99
C PHE A 301 -17.31 11.19 -19.70
N PRO A 302 -17.88 10.18 -20.42
CA PRO A 302 -17.35 8.84 -20.66
C PRO A 302 -16.24 8.79 -21.72
N LEU A 303 -15.22 7.97 -21.47
CA LEU A 303 -14.12 7.74 -22.40
C LEU A 303 -14.51 6.73 -23.48
N ASN A 304 -14.13 7.00 -24.73
CA ASN A 304 -14.20 6.01 -25.80
C ASN A 304 -12.96 5.09 -25.82
N SER A 305 -13.01 4.00 -26.59
CA SER A 305 -11.92 3.00 -26.62
C SER A 305 -10.55 3.56 -27.03
N ALA A 306 -10.51 4.58 -27.90
CA ALA A 306 -9.25 5.20 -28.30
C ALA A 306 -8.64 6.04 -27.17
N GLN A 307 -9.49 6.76 -26.43
CA GLN A 307 -9.09 7.52 -25.24
C GLN A 307 -8.63 6.60 -24.11
N ILE A 308 -9.33 5.48 -23.88
CA ILE A 308 -8.91 4.46 -22.90
C ILE A 308 -7.53 3.90 -23.25
N ALA A 309 -7.31 3.51 -24.51
CA ALA A 309 -6.03 2.97 -24.95
C ALA A 309 -4.89 4.01 -24.85
N GLU A 310 -5.19 5.29 -25.07
CA GLU A 310 -4.20 6.37 -24.92
C GLU A 310 -3.84 6.62 -23.46
N SER A 311 -4.83 6.72 -22.58
CA SER A 311 -4.59 6.81 -21.13
C SER A 311 -3.80 5.60 -20.64
N ALA A 312 -4.11 4.40 -21.13
CA ALA A 312 -3.39 3.18 -20.78
C ALA A 312 -1.93 3.23 -21.23
N ARG A 313 -1.63 3.72 -22.45
CA ARG A 313 -0.25 3.93 -22.90
C ARG A 313 0.51 4.89 -21.98
N LYS A 314 -0.09 6.03 -21.61
CA LYS A 314 0.53 6.98 -20.67
C LYS A 314 0.74 6.36 -19.30
N ALA A 315 -0.22 5.57 -18.81
CA ALA A 315 -0.09 4.85 -17.54
C ALA A 315 1.11 3.87 -17.56
N THR A 316 1.47 3.27 -18.70
CA THR A 316 2.68 2.43 -18.79
C THR A 316 4.01 3.17 -18.60
N GLU A 317 4.02 4.51 -18.63
CA GLU A 317 5.21 5.31 -18.30
C GLU A 317 5.52 5.30 -16.80
N TRP A 318 4.58 4.85 -15.97
CA TRP A 318 4.73 4.72 -14.53
C TRP A 318 5.15 3.30 -14.14
N GLN A 319 6.01 3.23 -13.13
CA GLN A 319 6.56 2.02 -12.55
C GLN A 319 6.17 1.95 -11.08
N LEU A 320 5.67 0.79 -10.64
CA LEU A 320 5.51 0.50 -9.22
C LEU A 320 6.88 0.48 -8.53
N LEU A 321 7.03 1.18 -7.42
CA LEU A 321 8.09 0.98 -6.44
C LEU A 321 7.59 -0.08 -5.45
N PRO A 322 7.17 0.19 -4.20
CA PRO A 322 6.39 -0.81 -3.44
C PRO A 322 4.88 -0.67 -3.59
N GLN A 323 4.17 -1.78 -3.49
CA GLN A 323 2.79 -1.84 -3.01
C GLN A 323 2.77 -2.64 -1.71
N VAL A 324 2.02 -2.22 -0.71
CA VAL A 324 1.96 -2.92 0.59
C VAL A 324 0.54 -2.83 1.16
N SER A 325 0.03 -3.97 1.62
CA SER A 325 -1.23 -4.05 2.36
C SER A 325 -1.09 -3.37 3.72
N ILE A 326 -2.02 -2.47 4.07
CA ILE A 326 -2.03 -1.81 5.37
C ILE A 326 -2.25 -2.83 6.49
N ALA A 327 -3.02 -3.89 6.24
CA ALA A 327 -3.18 -5.00 7.17
C ALA A 327 -1.85 -5.64 7.56
N ASP A 328 -1.04 -5.99 6.55
CA ASP A 328 0.27 -6.60 6.76
C ASP A 328 1.21 -5.63 7.44
N LEU A 329 1.25 -4.37 6.98
CA LEU A 329 2.13 -3.36 7.53
C LEU A 329 1.85 -3.05 9.01
N SER A 330 0.57 -2.84 9.35
CA SER A 330 0.13 -2.46 10.69
C SER A 330 -0.10 -3.63 11.64
N LEU A 331 -0.22 -4.85 11.11
CA LEU A 331 -0.68 -6.05 11.83
C LEU A 331 -2.10 -5.90 12.41
N LEU A 332 -2.91 -5.02 11.81
CA LEU A 332 -4.30 -4.81 12.16
C LEU A 332 -5.23 -5.53 11.18
N GLN A 333 -6.43 -5.86 11.65
CA GLN A 333 -7.53 -6.26 10.78
C GLN A 333 -8.14 -5.00 10.14
N THR A 334 -7.49 -4.52 9.08
CA THR A 334 -7.89 -3.34 8.31
C THR A 334 -7.65 -3.57 6.83
N GLU A 335 -8.49 -3.07 5.95
CA GLU A 335 -8.36 -3.31 4.52
C GLU A 335 -7.51 -2.26 3.82
N GLY A 336 -7.16 -2.54 2.58
CA GLY A 336 -6.55 -1.58 1.68
C GLY A 336 -5.03 -1.71 1.50
N THR A 337 -4.58 -1.16 0.38
CA THR A 337 -3.21 -1.27 -0.12
C THR A 337 -2.72 0.11 -0.53
N VAL A 338 -1.49 0.44 -0.13
CA VAL A 338 -0.79 1.66 -0.57
C VAL A 338 0.18 1.31 -1.68
N TYR A 339 0.15 2.11 -2.74
CA TYR A 339 1.00 2.00 -3.92
C TYR A 339 1.89 3.22 -4.04
N PHE A 340 3.18 3.02 -4.26
CA PHE A 340 4.13 4.06 -4.62
C PHE A 340 4.52 3.93 -6.08
N MET A 341 4.34 4.98 -6.85
CA MET A 341 4.52 5.01 -8.29
C MET A 341 5.56 6.06 -8.68
N ILE A 342 6.44 5.74 -9.61
CA ILE A 342 7.43 6.66 -10.16
C ILE A 342 7.37 6.66 -11.68
N ARG A 343 7.56 7.81 -12.33
CA ARG A 343 7.76 7.82 -13.79
C ARG A 343 9.08 7.14 -14.13
N LYS A 344 9.09 6.34 -15.18
CA LYS A 344 10.30 5.63 -15.65
C LYS A 344 11.46 6.57 -15.95
N ASP A 345 11.18 7.75 -16.48
CA ASP A 345 12.20 8.78 -16.75
C ASP A 345 12.82 9.35 -15.46
N ASP A 346 12.02 9.48 -14.40
CA ASP A 346 12.48 9.98 -13.10
C ASP A 346 13.28 8.92 -12.38
N LEU A 347 12.84 7.66 -12.46
CA LEU A 347 13.59 6.50 -12.00
C LEU A 347 14.97 6.41 -12.69
N ALA A 348 15.02 6.56 -14.02
CA ALA A 348 16.27 6.56 -14.78
C ALA A 348 17.23 7.68 -14.36
N LYS A 349 16.68 8.84 -13.96
CA LYS A 349 17.42 9.99 -13.41
C LYS A 349 17.72 9.86 -11.92
N ARG A 350 17.23 8.82 -11.26
CA ARG A 350 17.28 8.63 -9.79
C ARG A 350 16.64 9.78 -9.02
N ASP A 351 15.64 10.44 -9.61
CA ASP A 351 14.89 11.52 -9.01
C ASP A 351 13.62 10.96 -8.34
N PHE A 352 13.71 10.72 -7.03
CA PHE A 352 12.60 10.19 -6.22
C PHE A 352 11.73 11.29 -5.61
N SER A 353 11.98 12.57 -5.92
CA SER A 353 11.21 13.70 -5.37
C SER A 353 9.77 13.78 -5.89
N ARG A 354 9.49 13.08 -6.99
CA ARG A 354 8.19 13.06 -7.69
C ARG A 354 7.48 11.71 -7.63
N VAL A 355 7.82 10.89 -6.63
CA VAL A 355 7.07 9.66 -6.35
C VAL A 355 5.63 10.03 -5.94
N PHE A 356 4.67 9.31 -6.52
CA PHE A 356 3.25 9.46 -6.29
C PHE A 356 2.76 8.32 -5.40
N ALA A 357 1.96 8.60 -4.37
CA ALA A 357 1.31 7.56 -3.59
C ALA A 357 -0.21 7.56 -3.79
N SER A 358 -0.80 6.36 -3.77
CA SER A 358 -2.25 6.13 -3.81
C SER A 358 -2.62 5.05 -2.81
N TYR A 359 -3.69 5.27 -2.05
CA TYR A 359 -4.34 4.26 -1.24
C TYR A 359 -5.61 3.78 -1.96
N GLN A 360 -5.86 2.48 -1.95
CA GLN A 360 -7.10 1.87 -2.46
C GLN A 360 -7.61 0.84 -1.45
N GLN A 361 -8.93 0.73 -1.33
CA GLN A 361 -9.62 -0.25 -0.47
C GLN A 361 -10.87 -0.79 -1.18
N THR A 362 -11.31 -1.99 -0.80
CA THR A 362 -12.47 -2.67 -1.37
C THR A 362 -13.81 -2.21 -0.82
#